data_AF-A0A8S9HJK8-F1
#
_entry.id   AF-A0A8S9HJK8-F1
#
_cell.length_a   1.000
_cell.length_b   1.000
_cell.length_c   1.000
_cell.angle_alpha   90.00
_cell.angle_beta   90.00
_cell.angle_gamma   90.00
#
_symmetry.space_group_name_H-M   'P 1'
#
loop_
_entity.id
_entity.type
_entity.pdbx_description
1 polymer ?
#
loop_
_entity_poly.entity_id
_entity_poly.type
_entity_poly.pdbx_seq_one_letter_code
_entity_poly.pdbx_strand_id
1 'polypeptide(L)'
;MSNLIANGKGYVNLPPLGFKDPIWLWFIWNIWKARNKLWFENKSFTEWEVVTKSVADSKEWAATQSLTTGRGHTAERSSSAPPSIP
;
A
#
# COMPACT_ATOMS: atom_id res chain seq x y z
N MET A 1 13.54 -7.51 -13.07
CA MET A 1 12.57 -6.78 -12.22
C MET A 1 12.11 -5.45 -12.84
N SER A 2 12.91 -4.81 -13.70
CA SER A 2 12.54 -3.57 -14.43
C SER A 2 11.28 -3.70 -15.30
N ASN A 3 11.12 -4.82 -16.01
CA ASN A 3 9.96 -5.05 -16.90
C ASN A 3 8.61 -5.11 -16.17
N LEU A 4 8.58 -5.54 -14.90
CA LEU A 4 7.35 -5.67 -14.12
C LEU A 4 6.79 -4.30 -13.72
N ILE A 5 7.68 -3.37 -13.35
CA ILE A 5 7.32 -1.99 -13.03
C ILE A 5 6.96 -1.22 -14.32
N ALA A 6 7.71 -1.44 -15.40
CA ALA A 6 7.46 -0.80 -16.68
C ALA A 6 6.10 -1.19 -17.29
N ASN A 7 5.68 -2.46 -17.18
CA ASN A 7 4.39 -2.95 -17.66
C ASN A 7 3.28 -2.89 -16.59
N GLY A 8 3.62 -2.45 -15.37
CA GLY A 8 2.76 -2.45 -14.19
C GLY A 8 1.41 -1.76 -14.39
N LYS A 9 1.38 -0.72 -15.24
CA LYS A 9 0.16 0.06 -15.56
C LYS A 9 -0.88 -0.73 -16.36
N GLY A 10 -0.47 -1.78 -17.07
CA GLY A 10 -1.36 -2.61 -17.89
C GLY A 10 -2.03 -3.75 -17.12
N TYR A 11 -1.62 -4.02 -15.87
CA TYR A 11 -2.25 -5.06 -15.07
C TYR A 11 -3.57 -4.56 -14.50
N VAL A 12 -4.66 -4.97 -15.15
CA VAL A 12 -6.02 -4.72 -14.68
C VAL A 12 -6.39 -5.81 -13.68
N ASN A 13 -6.96 -5.40 -12.54
CA ASN A 13 -7.48 -6.33 -11.56
C ASN A 13 -8.66 -7.09 -12.15
N LEU A 14 -8.67 -8.42 -12.00
CA LEU A 14 -9.76 -9.25 -12.51
C LEU A 14 -11.10 -8.82 -11.88
N PRO A 15 -12.22 -8.87 -12.64
CA PRO A 15 -13.55 -8.44 -12.20
C PRO A 15 -14.02 -8.94 -10.82
N PRO A 16 -13.72 -10.18 -10.35
CA PRO A 16 -14.09 -10.61 -9.00
C PRO A 16 -13.39 -9.83 -7.88
N LEU A 17 -12.29 -9.13 -8.18
CA LEU A 17 -11.54 -8.34 -7.20
C LEU A 17 -11.97 -6.86 -7.21
N GLY A 18 -12.41 -6.32 -8.35
CA GLY A 18 -13.05 -5.00 -8.42
C GLY A 18 -12.19 -3.80 -7.94
N PHE A 19 -10.86 -3.95 -7.88
CA PHE A 19 -9.97 -2.90 -7.36
C PHE A 19 -9.54 -1.90 -8.44
N LYS A 20 -9.53 -0.61 -8.08
CA LYS A 20 -8.94 0.46 -8.90
C LYS A 20 -7.42 0.60 -8.68
N ASP A 21 -6.94 0.16 -7.53
CA ASP A 21 -5.53 0.30 -7.14
C ASP A 21 -4.66 -0.84 -7.69
N PRO A 22 -3.39 -0.58 -8.02
CA PRO A 22 -2.46 -1.57 -8.56
C PRO A 22 -2.07 -2.61 -7.49
N ILE A 23 -2.77 -3.73 -7.46
CA ILE A 23 -2.56 -4.79 -6.45
C ILE A 23 -1.19 -5.45 -6.56
N TRP A 24 -0.60 -5.47 -7.76
CA TRP A 24 0.70 -6.09 -8.04
C TRP A 24 1.84 -5.51 -7.19
N LEU A 25 1.74 -4.23 -6.80
CA LEU A 25 2.72 -3.60 -5.89
C LEU A 25 2.64 -4.21 -4.48
N TRP A 26 1.42 -4.44 -3.98
CA TRP A 26 1.20 -5.07 -2.67
C TRP A 26 1.67 -6.52 -2.63
N PHE A 27 1.56 -7.24 -3.76
CA PHE A 27 2.13 -8.58 -3.91
C PHE A 27 3.64 -8.59 -3.77
N ILE A 28 4.36 -7.75 -4.52
CA ILE A 28 5.83 -7.68 -4.44
C ILE A 28 6.27 -7.31 -3.02
N TRP A 29 5.58 -6.35 -2.40
CA TRP A 29 5.84 -5.92 -1.03
C TRP A 29 5.68 -7.07 -0.03
N ASN A 30 4.59 -7.82 -0.11
CA ASN A 30 4.35 -8.93 0.81
C ASN A 30 5.26 -10.14 0.54
N ILE A 31 5.62 -10.44 -0.71
CA ILE A 31 6.64 -11.45 -1.05
C ILE A 31 7.99 -11.06 -0.44
N TRP A 32 8.37 -9.79 -0.55
CA TRP A 32 9.59 -9.29 0.07
C TRP A 32 9.54 -9.42 1.59
N LYS A 33 8.44 -9.02 2.25
CA LYS A 33 8.25 -9.22 3.70
C LYS A 33 8.33 -10.69 4.10
N ALA A 34 7.66 -11.58 3.37
CA ALA A 34 7.68 -13.02 3.62
C ALA A 34 9.10 -13.59 3.53
N ARG A 35 9.87 -13.19 2.52
CA ARG A 35 11.28 -13.60 2.38
C ARG A 35 12.15 -13.11 3.54
N ASN A 36 11.96 -11.86 3.99
CA ASN A 36 12.69 -11.35 5.16
C ASN A 36 12.32 -12.14 6.42
N LYS A 37 11.02 -12.42 6.64
CA LYS A 37 10.58 -13.22 7.80
C LYS A 37 11.07 -14.65 7.76
N LEU A 38 11.19 -15.26 6.58
CA LEU A 38 11.80 -16.58 6.45
C LEU A 38 13.28 -16.55 6.87
N TRP A 39 14.00 -15.49 6.51
CA TRP A 39 15.43 -15.39 6.79
C TRP A 39 15.75 -15.01 8.23
N PHE A 40 14.94 -14.14 8.85
CA PHE A 40 15.16 -13.65 10.22
C PHE A 40 14.39 -14.42 11.30
N GLU A 41 13.19 -14.92 10.99
CA GLU A 41 12.30 -15.58 11.97
C GLU A 41 12.10 -17.08 11.68
N ASN A 42 12.69 -17.62 10.60
CA ASN A 42 12.45 -18.99 10.10
C ASN A 42 10.96 -19.31 9.85
N LYS A 43 10.13 -18.28 9.63
CA LYS A 43 8.70 -18.44 9.33
C LYS A 43 8.48 -18.50 7.84
N SER A 44 8.01 -19.63 7.35
CA SER A 44 7.49 -19.77 5.99
C SER A 44 6.07 -19.22 5.90
N PHE A 45 5.75 -18.64 4.75
CA PHE A 45 4.39 -18.22 4.41
C PHE A 45 4.03 -18.89 3.09
N THR A 46 2.80 -19.39 3.03
CA THR A 46 2.25 -20.00 1.81
C THR A 46 1.94 -18.88 0.81
N GLU A 47 2.02 -19.19 -0.48
CA GLU A 47 1.64 -18.28 -1.56
C GLU A 47 0.24 -17.70 -1.35
N TRP A 48 -0.71 -18.52 -0.88
CA TRP A 48 -2.08 -18.10 -0.58
C TRP A 48 -2.18 -17.10 0.57
N GLU A 49 -1.34 -17.23 1.59
CA GLU A 49 -1.31 -16.29 2.71
C GLU A 49 -0.75 -14.94 2.26
N VAL A 50 0.29 -14.96 1.44
CA VAL A 50 0.88 -13.75 0.84
C VAL A 50 -0.13 -13.06 -0.09
N VAL A 51 -0.86 -13.82 -0.90
CA VAL A 51 -1.93 -13.31 -1.79
C VAL A 51 -3.04 -12.66 -0.97
N THR A 52 -3.59 -13.39 0.00
CA THR A 52 -4.71 -12.92 0.83
C THR A 52 -4.33 -11.67 1.61
N LYS A 53 -3.12 -11.66 2.19
CA LYS A 53 -2.59 -10.49 2.90
C LYS A 53 -2.38 -9.28 2.00
N SER A 54 -1.89 -9.50 0.78
CA SER A 54 -1.72 -8.40 -0.19
C SER A 54 -3.06 -7.76 -0.57
N VAL A 55 -4.11 -8.59 -0.75
CA VAL A 55 -5.47 -8.11 -1.03
C VAL A 55 -6.06 -7.37 0.17
N ALA A 56 -5.88 -7.89 1.39
CA ALA A 56 -6.34 -7.25 2.62
C ALA A 56 -5.65 -5.90 2.87
N ASP A 57 -4.31 -5.87 2.82
CA ASP A 57 -3.50 -4.65 2.98
C ASP A 57 -3.93 -3.57 1.96
N SER A 58 -4.12 -3.96 0.69
CA SER A 58 -4.57 -3.05 -0.37
C SER A 58 -5.98 -2.50 -0.12
N LYS A 59 -6.90 -3.32 0.40
CA LYS A 59 -8.27 -2.91 0.75
C LYS A 59 -8.28 -1.89 1.87
N GLU A 60 -7.53 -2.16 2.94
CA GLU A 60 -7.43 -1.28 4.09
C GLU A 60 -6.82 0.07 3.70
N TRP A 61 -5.81 0.06 2.84
CA TRP A 61 -5.22 1.28 2.30
C TRP A 61 -6.24 2.09 1.50
N ALA A 62 -6.95 1.47 0.55
CA ALA A 62 -7.96 2.13 -0.27
C ALA A 62 -9.11 2.72 0.56
N ALA A 63 -9.56 1.99 1.58
CA ALA A 63 -10.58 2.44 2.52
C ALA A 63 -10.11 3.66 3.33
N THR A 64 -8.86 3.67 3.77
CA THR A 64 -8.27 4.78 4.54
C THR A 64 -8.10 6.05 3.69
N GLN A 65 -7.70 5.90 2.42
CA GLN A 65 -7.60 7.04 1.50
C GLN A 65 -8.97 7.69 1.23
N SER A 66 -10.02 6.88 1.11
CA SER A 66 -11.40 7.37 0.87
C SER A 66 -11.91 8.24 2.03
N LEU A 67 -11.49 7.97 3.26
CA LEU A 67 -11.82 8.79 4.45
C LEU A 67 -11.11 10.16 4.44
N THR A 68 -9.99 10.28 3.73
CA THR A 68 -9.16 11.50 3.74
C THR A 68 -9.66 12.54 2.73
N THR A 69 -10.33 12.11 1.65
CA THR A 69 -10.96 13.00 0.65
C THR A 69 -12.20 13.73 1.17
N GLY A 70 -12.76 13.33 2.31
CA GLY A 70 -13.91 13.99 2.93
C GLY A 70 -13.57 15.16 3.87
N ARG A 71 -12.30 15.38 4.22
CA ARG A 71 -11.90 16.54 5.03
C ARG A 71 -11.30 17.58 4.10
N GLY A 72 -12.14 18.56 3.77
CA GLY A 72 -11.77 19.68 2.93
C GLY A 72 -10.44 20.30 3.34
N HIS A 73 -9.76 20.84 2.34
CA HIS A 73 -8.78 21.89 2.51
C HIS A 73 -9.43 23.12 3.18
N THR A 74 -9.64 23.04 4.48
CA THR A 74 -9.64 24.16 5.42
C THR A 74 -8.76 23.74 6.59
N ALA A 75 -7.52 23.36 6.27
CA ALA A 75 -6.44 23.62 7.20
C ALA A 75 -6.23 25.13 7.17
N GLU A 76 -6.95 25.82 8.04
CA GLU A 76 -6.53 27.11 8.56
C GLU A 76 -5.02 27.00 8.82
N ARG A 77 -4.25 27.69 7.99
CA ARG A 77 -2.84 27.97 8.23
C ARG A 77 -2.84 28.89 9.44
N SER A 78 -3.00 28.28 10.62
CA SER A 78 -2.90 28.95 11.89
C SER A 78 -1.51 29.55 11.92
N SER A 79 -1.48 30.88 11.85
CA SER A 79 -0.30 31.71 12.01
C SER A 79 0.32 31.40 13.37
N SER A 80 1.26 30.48 13.41
CA SER A 80 2.27 30.44 14.45
C SER A 80 3.62 30.25 13.78
N ALA A 81 4.22 31.40 13.43
CA ALA A 81 5.63 31.47 13.12
C ALA A 81 6.44 30.77 14.23
N PRO A 82 7.56 30.10 13.91
CA PRO A 82 8.46 29.58 14.93
C PRO A 82 8.91 30.75 15.83
N PRO A 83 9.03 30.55 17.16
CA PRO A 83 9.45 31.62 18.04
C PRO A 83 10.88 32.05 17.68
N SER A 84 11.04 33.34 17.38
CA SER A 84 12.36 33.97 17.28
C SER A 84 13.04 33.88 18.65
N ILE A 85 14.17 33.17 18.70
CA ILE A 85 15.04 33.12 19.87
C ILE A 85 15.83 34.45 19.92
N PRO A 86 15.98 35.11 21.09
CA PRO A 86 16.76 36.33 21.24
C PRO A 86 18.27 36.12 21.06
#